data_AF-A0A9Q1JHD7-F1
#
_entry.id   AF-A0A9Q1JHD7-F1
#
_cell.length_a   1.000
_cell.length_b   1.000
_cell.length_c   1.000
_cell.angle_alpha   90.00
_cell.angle_beta   90.00
_cell.angle_gamma   90.00
#
_symmetry.space_group_name_H-M   'P 1'
#
loop_
_entity.id
_entity.type
_entity.pdbx_description
1 polymer ?
#
loop_
_entity_poly.entity_id
_entity_poly.type
_entity_poly.pdbx_seq_one_letter_code
_entity_poly.pdbx_strand_id
1 'polypeptide(L)'
;MKEFIMGTNPDSRLRMWWDGSEPIWVTMQKLKKNVYMYYWMGCEVDILGVRPTHCEEYVFSQSEKSFTDSIEKAVNVLSGRADMAAVYYDKLDVDGHHYGPLSTEVRMTVHRIDLAIQTLNQRIKDKNLQNDLNLILLSDHGITEIKWMDKVIELELYINMSDIIKMVDPGAVVSLWPKQAKFELIYRRLSVVGNMNVYKKQEIPDRYRYKNGKFVSPLTLVADPGWFITESKSKLPYWNNGTGEAQGWQQGWHGYDNEFVDMRGFFLAQGPDFKKNLRAGPIRVVDVYNLMCHTLGIQALPNNGSWSRVEYMLRRGVSGGDRPSTLFSCVLGLVLLLLSLQGLRGLWNLCQAQGNNYMNKYSRPPSSHQGKPTSSTSSHAPPHETRTSVIMKTSHIQVYRQNLLIQGSKTTALVTAGGRTACAWL
;
A
#
# COMPACT_ATOMS: atom_id res chain seq x y z
N MET A 1 -26.59 -3.33 17.41
CA MET A 1 -25.89 -2.40 16.48
C MET A 1 -24.83 -3.22 15.77
N LYS A 2 -24.60 -3.02 14.47
CA LYS A 2 -23.55 -3.76 13.74
C LYS A 2 -22.19 -3.11 14.01
N GLU A 3 -21.16 -3.91 14.21
CA GLU A 3 -19.84 -3.43 14.62
C GLU A 3 -18.74 -3.94 13.70
N PHE A 4 -17.82 -3.06 13.33
CA PHE A 4 -16.62 -3.45 12.61
C PHE A 4 -15.53 -3.80 13.61
N ILE A 5 -15.29 -5.10 13.81
CA ILE A 5 -14.14 -5.59 14.56
C ILE A 5 -13.33 -6.44 13.57
N MET A 6 -12.10 -6.01 13.32
CA MET A 6 -11.24 -6.68 12.35
C MET A 6 -10.93 -8.13 12.82
N GLY A 7 -10.80 -9.05 11.86
CA GLY A 7 -10.60 -10.47 12.13
C GLY A 7 -11.85 -11.30 11.86
N THR A 8 -12.23 -12.18 12.80
CA THR A 8 -13.24 -13.22 12.56
C THR A 8 -14.70 -12.80 12.81
N ASN A 9 -14.95 -11.53 13.16
CA ASN A 9 -16.31 -11.03 13.40
C ASN A 9 -17.14 -11.04 12.09
N PRO A 10 -18.28 -11.76 12.02
CA PRO A 10 -19.12 -11.78 10.83
C PRO A 10 -19.64 -10.40 10.39
N ASP A 11 -19.86 -9.47 11.32
CA ASP A 11 -20.33 -8.11 11.01
C ASP A 11 -19.28 -7.30 10.24
N SER A 12 -17.99 -7.64 10.35
CA SER A 12 -16.93 -7.01 9.57
C SER A 12 -17.08 -7.32 8.08
N ARG A 13 -17.78 -8.41 7.71
CA ARG A 13 -18.01 -8.83 6.31
C ARG A 13 -19.11 -8.04 5.61
N LEU A 14 -19.79 -7.13 6.30
CA LEU A 14 -20.84 -6.31 5.69
C LEU A 14 -20.23 -5.31 4.70
N ARG A 15 -20.75 -5.32 3.48
CA ARG A 15 -20.31 -4.46 2.36
C ARG A 15 -20.28 -2.97 2.71
N MET A 16 -21.16 -2.51 3.59
CA MET A 16 -21.25 -1.12 4.01
C MET A 16 -19.94 -0.55 4.59
N TRP A 17 -19.08 -1.41 5.15
CA TRP A 17 -17.77 -1.06 5.68
C TRP A 17 -16.71 -0.85 4.59
N TRP A 18 -16.85 -1.56 3.45
CA TRP A 18 -15.80 -1.68 2.44
C TRP A 18 -16.11 -0.94 1.14
N ASP A 19 -17.38 -0.84 0.75
CA ASP A 19 -17.83 -0.22 -0.52
C ASP A 19 -17.55 1.30 -0.61
N GLY A 20 -16.87 1.89 0.38
CA GLY A 20 -16.46 3.30 0.37
C GLY A 20 -15.32 3.62 -0.61
N SER A 21 -14.54 2.63 -1.05
CA SER A 21 -13.51 2.78 -2.08
C SER A 21 -13.18 1.43 -2.70
N GLU A 22 -12.77 1.42 -3.97
CA GLU A 22 -12.40 0.21 -4.68
C GLU A 22 -10.94 -0.18 -4.38
N PRO A 23 -10.67 -1.35 -3.76
CA PRO A 23 -9.31 -1.78 -3.52
C PRO A 23 -8.69 -2.43 -4.78
N ILE A 24 -7.35 -2.49 -4.81
CA ILE A 24 -6.60 -2.90 -6.01
C ILE A 24 -7.01 -4.28 -6.56
N TRP A 25 -7.32 -5.26 -5.70
CA TRP A 25 -7.72 -6.59 -6.17
C TRP A 25 -9.09 -6.58 -6.85
N VAL A 26 -10.01 -5.70 -6.44
CA VAL A 26 -11.31 -5.54 -7.12
C VAL A 26 -11.09 -4.95 -8.50
N THR A 27 -10.23 -3.93 -8.64
CA THR A 27 -9.86 -3.36 -9.95
C THR A 27 -9.27 -4.44 -10.87
N MET A 28 -8.36 -5.26 -10.36
CA MET A 28 -7.77 -6.37 -11.12
C MET A 28 -8.81 -7.40 -11.58
N GLN A 29 -9.70 -7.84 -10.69
CA GLN A 29 -10.77 -8.79 -11.04
C GLN A 29 -11.73 -8.21 -12.09
N LYS A 30 -12.05 -6.92 -12.01
CA LYS A 30 -12.85 -6.22 -13.04
C LYS A 30 -12.16 -6.22 -14.40
N LEU A 31 -10.83 -6.11 -14.41
CA LEU A 31 -9.97 -6.24 -15.59
C LEU A 31 -9.69 -7.70 -16.00
N LYS A 32 -10.43 -8.68 -15.45
CA LYS A 32 -10.28 -10.11 -15.74
C LYS A 32 -8.90 -10.68 -15.44
N LYS A 33 -8.14 -10.03 -14.56
CA LYS A 33 -6.89 -10.56 -14.00
C LYS A 33 -7.18 -11.47 -12.82
N ASN A 34 -6.35 -12.47 -12.61
CA ASN A 34 -6.51 -13.46 -11.55
C ASN A 34 -5.80 -13.02 -10.26
N VAL A 35 -6.56 -12.90 -9.18
CA VAL A 35 -6.03 -12.52 -7.86
C VAL A 35 -6.16 -13.64 -6.84
N TYR A 36 -5.04 -14.00 -6.21
CA TYR A 36 -4.97 -14.99 -5.12
C TYR A 36 -4.58 -14.30 -3.82
N MET A 37 -5.34 -14.53 -2.75
CA MET A 37 -5.11 -13.88 -1.46
C MET A 37 -5.06 -14.94 -0.36
N TYR A 38 -4.06 -14.85 0.51
CA TYR A 38 -3.82 -15.77 1.61
C TYR A 38 -3.81 -15.00 2.92
N TYR A 39 -4.82 -15.26 3.75
CA TYR A 39 -5.07 -14.63 5.06
C TYR A 39 -5.27 -13.12 5.02
N TRP A 40 -5.34 -12.52 3.83
CA TRP A 40 -5.48 -11.08 3.67
C TRP A 40 -6.90 -10.64 4.03
N MET A 41 -7.02 -9.97 5.16
CA MET A 41 -8.30 -9.48 5.66
C MET A 41 -9.02 -8.60 4.63
N GLY A 42 -10.28 -8.94 4.35
CA GLY A 42 -11.09 -8.33 3.29
C GLY A 42 -11.18 -9.19 2.02
N CYS A 43 -10.36 -10.23 1.84
CA CYS A 43 -10.50 -11.14 0.69
C CYS A 43 -11.80 -11.97 0.77
N GLU A 44 -12.28 -12.21 1.98
CA GLU A 44 -13.50 -12.95 2.31
C GLU A 44 -14.77 -12.12 2.09
N VAL A 45 -14.63 -10.84 1.79
CA VAL A 45 -15.72 -9.89 1.63
C VAL A 45 -16.06 -9.72 0.14
N ASP A 46 -17.36 -9.66 -0.15
CA ASP A 46 -17.87 -9.21 -1.44
C ASP A 46 -17.81 -7.68 -1.50
N ILE A 47 -16.74 -7.12 -2.06
CA ILE A 47 -16.55 -5.67 -2.15
C ILE A 47 -16.99 -5.21 -3.52
N LEU A 48 -17.97 -4.30 -3.57
CA LEU A 48 -18.55 -3.77 -4.80
C LEU A 48 -19.07 -4.85 -5.77
N GLY A 49 -19.56 -5.99 -5.25
CA GLY A 49 -20.07 -7.09 -6.07
C GLY A 49 -18.98 -8.03 -6.59
N VAL A 50 -17.75 -7.95 -6.07
CA VAL A 50 -16.56 -8.63 -6.59
C VAL A 50 -15.83 -9.39 -5.49
N ARG A 51 -15.42 -10.62 -5.81
CA ARG A 51 -14.53 -11.47 -5.01
C ARG A 51 -13.23 -11.77 -5.77
N PRO A 52 -12.10 -11.99 -5.07
CA PRO A 52 -10.86 -12.44 -5.71
C PRO A 52 -11.03 -13.85 -6.29
N THR A 53 -10.15 -14.25 -7.22
CA THR A 53 -10.14 -15.60 -7.80
C THR A 53 -9.95 -16.67 -6.74
N HIS A 54 -9.16 -16.37 -5.71
CA HIS A 54 -8.99 -17.22 -4.54
C HIS A 54 -8.80 -16.37 -3.28
N CYS A 55 -9.41 -16.82 -2.18
CA CYS A 55 -9.23 -16.29 -0.85
C CYS A 55 -9.08 -17.46 0.13
N GLU A 56 -7.93 -17.56 0.77
CA GLU A 56 -7.77 -18.31 2.01
C GLU A 56 -8.08 -17.34 3.16
N GLU A 57 -9.22 -17.52 3.83
CA GLU A 57 -9.72 -16.55 4.83
C GLU A 57 -8.76 -16.41 6.01
N TYR A 58 -8.73 -15.21 6.61
CA TYR A 58 -7.91 -14.92 7.78
C TYR A 58 -8.21 -15.86 8.97
N VAL A 59 -7.13 -16.33 9.60
CA VAL A 59 -7.15 -17.04 10.88
C VAL A 59 -6.20 -16.32 11.82
N PHE A 60 -6.63 -16.12 13.08
CA PHE A 60 -5.84 -15.41 14.08
C PHE A 60 -4.55 -16.16 14.47
N SER A 61 -3.45 -15.43 14.56
CA SER A 61 -2.12 -15.90 14.96
C SER A 61 -1.67 -17.13 14.17
N GLN A 62 -1.40 -16.94 12.87
CA GLN A 62 -1.05 -18.06 12.01
C GLN A 62 0.24 -18.75 12.45
N SER A 63 0.30 -20.07 12.28
CA SER A 63 1.54 -20.82 12.51
C SER A 63 2.61 -20.45 11.47
N GLU A 64 3.89 -20.56 11.84
CA GLU A 64 5.01 -20.39 10.89
C GLU A 64 4.91 -21.32 9.68
N LYS A 65 4.39 -22.54 9.90
CA LYS A 65 4.13 -23.48 8.82
C LYS A 65 3.07 -22.95 7.87
N SER A 66 1.93 -22.45 8.39
CA SER A 66 0.87 -21.85 7.56
C SER A 66 1.38 -20.67 6.75
N PHE A 67 2.23 -19.83 7.34
CA PHE A 67 2.86 -18.72 6.63
C PHE A 67 3.77 -19.21 5.50
N THR A 68 4.67 -20.16 5.79
CA THR A 68 5.57 -20.73 4.77
C THR A 68 4.80 -21.45 3.66
N ASP A 69 3.78 -22.25 4.01
CA ASP A 69 2.90 -22.92 3.05
C ASP A 69 2.20 -21.89 2.14
N SER A 70 1.72 -20.76 2.69
CA SER A 70 1.08 -19.70 1.91
C SER A 70 2.04 -19.01 0.93
N ILE A 71 3.30 -18.82 1.34
CA ILE A 71 4.37 -18.34 0.45
C ILE A 71 4.58 -19.31 -0.71
N GLU A 72 4.67 -20.61 -0.44
CA GLU A 72 4.85 -21.62 -1.49
C GLU A 72 3.64 -21.68 -2.43
N LYS A 73 2.43 -21.67 -1.89
CA LYS A 73 1.19 -21.60 -2.68
C LYS A 73 1.18 -20.37 -3.57
N ALA A 74 1.52 -19.19 -3.03
CA ALA A 74 1.57 -17.93 -3.77
C ALA A 74 2.55 -18.00 -4.96
N VAL A 75 3.79 -18.43 -4.73
CA VAL A 75 4.78 -18.58 -5.81
C VAL A 75 4.30 -19.57 -6.87
N ASN A 76 3.70 -20.69 -6.46
CA ASN A 76 3.19 -21.71 -7.38
C ASN A 76 2.03 -21.22 -8.26
N VAL A 77 1.14 -20.34 -7.77
CA VAL A 77 0.07 -19.78 -8.60
C VAL A 77 0.59 -18.70 -9.56
N LEU A 78 1.65 -17.99 -9.19
CA LEU A 78 2.24 -16.94 -10.04
C LEU A 78 3.02 -17.49 -11.23
N SER A 79 3.38 -18.78 -11.23
CA SER A 79 3.94 -19.47 -12.40
C SER A 79 2.91 -19.73 -13.53
N GLY A 80 1.91 -18.85 -13.70
CA GLY A 80 0.99 -18.86 -14.84
C GLY A 80 -0.52 -18.90 -14.53
N ARG A 81 -0.94 -18.95 -13.26
CA ARG A 81 -2.36 -18.94 -12.87
C ARG A 81 -2.85 -17.61 -12.28
N ALA A 82 -1.97 -16.82 -11.69
CA ALA A 82 -2.28 -15.56 -11.02
C ALA A 82 -1.50 -14.39 -11.62
N ASP A 83 -2.14 -13.23 -11.73
CA ASP A 83 -1.48 -11.95 -12.02
C ASP A 83 -0.95 -11.32 -10.72
N MET A 84 -1.65 -11.54 -9.60
CA MET A 84 -1.25 -11.06 -8.28
C MET A 84 -1.51 -12.11 -7.21
N ALA A 85 -0.54 -12.27 -6.30
CA ALA A 85 -0.72 -12.99 -5.06
C ALA A 85 -0.47 -12.05 -3.86
N ALA A 86 -1.34 -12.11 -2.85
CA ALA A 86 -1.22 -11.35 -1.61
C ALA A 86 -1.15 -12.29 -0.41
N VAL A 87 -0.15 -12.13 0.46
CA VAL A 87 0.01 -12.94 1.68
C VAL A 87 0.04 -12.01 2.90
N TYR A 88 -0.74 -12.33 3.93
CA TYR A 88 -0.75 -11.61 5.20
C TYR A 88 -0.23 -12.49 6.35
N TYR A 89 0.53 -11.88 7.27
CA TYR A 89 1.04 -12.52 8.48
C TYR A 89 0.95 -11.60 9.71
N ASP A 90 0.31 -12.07 10.78
CA ASP A 90 -0.03 -11.29 11.97
C ASP A 90 0.84 -11.58 13.21
N LYS A 91 1.60 -12.67 13.23
CA LYS A 91 2.28 -13.16 14.44
C LYS A 91 3.21 -12.12 15.08
N LEU A 92 3.84 -11.29 14.26
CA LEU A 92 4.78 -10.28 14.75
C LEU A 92 4.07 -9.15 15.51
N ASP A 93 2.86 -8.75 15.09
CA ASP A 93 1.99 -7.85 15.87
C ASP A 93 1.53 -8.50 17.17
N VAL A 94 1.10 -9.76 17.10
CA VAL A 94 0.69 -10.54 18.28
C VAL A 94 1.81 -10.58 19.32
N ASP A 95 3.04 -10.91 18.91
CA ASP A 95 4.18 -10.96 19.83
C ASP A 95 4.59 -9.56 20.32
N GLY A 96 4.49 -8.55 19.45
CA GLY A 96 4.72 -7.16 19.83
C GLY A 96 3.74 -6.66 20.87
N HIS A 97 2.47 -7.05 20.78
CA HIS A 97 1.44 -6.77 21.77
C HIS A 97 1.71 -7.48 23.09
N HIS A 98 1.90 -8.80 23.05
CA HIS A 98 2.03 -9.63 24.25
C HIS A 98 3.32 -9.38 25.04
N TYR A 99 4.43 -9.14 24.36
CA TYR A 99 5.77 -9.12 24.97
C TYR A 99 6.51 -7.78 24.80
N GLY A 100 6.04 -6.91 23.92
CA GLY A 100 6.60 -5.58 23.69
C GLY A 100 7.60 -5.55 22.51
N PRO A 101 7.78 -4.40 21.85
CA PRO A 101 8.54 -4.28 20.61
C PRO A 101 10.03 -4.65 20.72
N LEU A 102 10.61 -4.63 21.93
CA LEU A 102 12.02 -4.92 22.17
C LEU A 102 12.29 -6.34 22.69
N SER A 103 11.26 -7.17 22.81
CA SER A 103 11.33 -8.48 23.46
C SER A 103 12.12 -9.52 22.66
N THR A 104 12.48 -10.62 23.33
CA THR A 104 13.14 -11.77 22.67
C THR A 104 12.18 -12.46 21.70
N GLU A 105 10.89 -12.54 22.03
CA GLU A 105 9.83 -13.13 21.21
C GLU A 105 9.68 -12.40 19.88
N VAL A 106 9.61 -11.07 19.91
CA VAL A 106 9.60 -10.23 18.69
C VAL A 106 10.84 -10.50 17.83
N ARG A 107 12.03 -10.55 18.44
CA ARG A 107 13.28 -10.86 17.71
C ARG A 107 13.26 -12.24 17.08
N MET A 108 12.76 -13.26 17.79
CA MET A 108 12.62 -14.60 17.26
C MET A 108 11.64 -14.66 16.10
N THR A 109 10.51 -13.96 16.19
CA THR A 109 9.51 -13.91 15.11
C THR A 109 10.04 -13.18 13.89
N VAL A 110 10.80 -12.08 14.05
CA VAL A 110 11.53 -11.44 12.94
C VAL A 110 12.51 -12.42 12.28
N HIS A 111 13.26 -13.19 13.07
CA HIS A 111 14.19 -14.18 12.52
C HIS A 111 13.46 -15.27 11.70
N ARG A 112 12.29 -15.72 12.16
CA ARG A 112 11.46 -16.70 11.45
C ARG A 112 10.88 -16.14 10.14
N ILE A 113 10.46 -14.87 10.15
CA ILE A 113 10.03 -14.17 8.93
C ILE A 113 11.19 -14.07 7.93
N ASP A 114 12.41 -13.76 8.39
CA ASP A 114 13.60 -13.72 7.53
C ASP A 114 13.85 -15.09 6.86
N LEU A 115 13.79 -16.19 7.62
CA LEU A 115 13.91 -17.54 7.06
C LEU A 115 12.81 -17.87 6.03
N ALA A 116 11.58 -17.42 6.27
CA ALA A 116 10.48 -17.57 5.32
C ALA A 116 10.72 -16.75 4.02
N ILE A 117 11.28 -15.55 4.14
CA ILE A 117 11.68 -14.73 2.98
C ILE A 117 12.85 -15.37 2.22
N GLN A 118 13.79 -16.02 2.90
CA GLN A 118 14.84 -16.81 2.24
C GLN A 118 14.22 -17.96 1.42
N THR A 119 13.21 -18.63 1.98
CA THR A 119 12.46 -19.69 1.28
C THR A 119 11.74 -19.14 0.05
N LEU A 120 11.04 -18.01 0.17
CA LEU A 120 10.43 -17.30 -0.96
C LEU A 120 11.45 -17.04 -2.07
N ASN A 121 12.60 -16.44 -1.72
CA ASN A 121 13.65 -16.11 -2.68
C ASN A 121 14.19 -17.36 -3.40
N GLN A 122 14.31 -18.48 -2.69
CA GLN A 122 14.69 -19.75 -3.30
C GLN A 122 13.61 -20.27 -4.26
N ARG A 123 12.33 -20.24 -3.86
CA ARG A 123 11.23 -20.68 -4.73
C ARG A 123 11.08 -19.83 -5.99
N ILE A 124 11.29 -18.51 -5.89
CA ILE A 124 11.31 -17.62 -7.07
C ILE A 124 12.40 -18.06 -8.06
N LYS A 125 13.59 -18.45 -7.56
CA LYS A 125 14.69 -18.98 -8.39
C LYS A 125 14.32 -20.33 -9.01
N ASP A 126 13.85 -21.27 -8.19
CA ASP A 126 13.51 -22.63 -8.64
C ASP A 126 12.44 -22.62 -9.74
N LYS A 127 11.55 -21.62 -9.72
CA LYS A 127 10.49 -21.42 -10.71
C LYS A 127 10.87 -20.48 -11.87
N ASN A 128 12.11 -20.01 -11.93
CA ASN A 128 12.60 -19.06 -12.94
C ASN A 128 11.81 -17.74 -13.02
N LEU A 129 11.22 -17.29 -11.90
CA LEU A 129 10.37 -16.09 -11.88
C LEU A 129 11.14 -14.77 -11.68
N GLN A 130 12.47 -14.81 -11.57
CA GLN A 130 13.28 -13.66 -11.18
C GLN A 130 13.16 -12.44 -12.12
N ASN A 131 12.83 -12.68 -13.39
CA ASN A 131 12.70 -11.62 -14.40
C ASN A 131 11.25 -11.22 -14.67
N ASP A 132 10.28 -11.97 -14.14
CA ASP A 132 8.85 -11.81 -14.48
C ASP A 132 7.99 -11.44 -13.25
N LEU A 133 8.62 -11.38 -12.08
CA LEU A 133 7.96 -11.14 -10.80
C LEU A 133 8.53 -9.94 -10.04
N ASN A 134 7.65 -8.99 -9.72
CA ASN A 134 7.93 -7.98 -8.70
C ASN A 134 7.43 -8.44 -7.33
N LEU A 135 8.25 -8.29 -6.29
CA LEU A 135 7.92 -8.55 -4.90
C LEU A 135 7.89 -7.22 -4.14
N ILE A 136 6.80 -6.97 -3.42
CA ILE A 136 6.65 -5.86 -2.48
C ILE A 136 6.43 -6.45 -1.09
N LEU A 137 7.22 -6.02 -0.11
CA LEU A 137 7.01 -6.31 1.31
C LEU A 137 6.73 -5.01 2.07
N LEU A 138 5.70 -4.99 2.91
CA LEU A 138 5.38 -3.82 3.72
C LEU A 138 4.71 -4.18 5.04
N SER A 139 4.64 -3.21 5.95
CA SER A 139 3.72 -3.23 7.08
C SER A 139 2.69 -2.10 7.03
N ASP A 140 1.59 -2.31 7.76
CA ASP A 140 0.53 -1.33 8.00
C ASP A 140 0.91 -0.26 9.03
N HIS A 141 1.59 -0.65 10.11
CA HIS A 141 2.06 0.28 11.14
C HIS A 141 3.39 -0.18 11.76
N GLY A 142 3.84 0.59 12.74
CA GLY A 142 4.85 0.27 13.75
C GLY A 142 4.18 0.08 15.14
N ILE A 143 4.94 -0.31 16.16
CA ILE A 143 4.44 -0.60 17.53
C ILE A 143 5.32 0.08 18.59
N THR A 144 4.72 0.52 19.71
CA THR A 144 5.44 1.13 20.83
C THR A 144 5.10 0.45 22.15
N GLU A 145 5.96 0.62 23.15
CA GLU A 145 5.73 0.09 24.50
C GLU A 145 4.58 0.81 25.21
N ILE A 146 3.77 0.05 25.96
CA ILE A 146 2.77 0.57 26.88
C ILE A 146 3.11 0.15 28.31
N LYS A 147 2.59 0.90 29.30
CA LYS A 147 2.85 0.63 30.72
C LYS A 147 1.54 0.48 31.49
N TRP A 148 0.99 -0.72 31.49
CA TRP A 148 -0.08 -1.05 32.43
C TRP A 148 0.53 -1.31 33.81
N MET A 149 -0.03 -0.83 34.93
CA MET A 149 -1.24 -0.01 35.06
C MET A 149 -0.98 1.50 35.20
N ASP A 150 0.29 1.93 35.18
CA ASP A 150 0.71 3.31 35.44
C ASP A 150 0.22 4.32 34.40
N LYS A 151 0.10 3.88 33.14
CA LYS A 151 -0.30 4.71 31.99
C LYS A 151 -1.66 4.28 31.42
N VAL A 152 -2.63 4.04 32.29
CA VAL A 152 -4.01 3.72 31.91
C VAL A 152 -4.94 4.87 32.28
N ILE A 153 -5.72 5.34 31.31
CA ILE A 153 -6.78 6.34 31.49
C ILE A 153 -8.11 5.59 31.58
N GLU A 154 -8.71 5.60 32.78
CA GLU A 154 -10.01 4.98 33.05
C GLU A 154 -11.11 6.03 32.92
N LEU A 155 -11.94 5.93 31.87
CA LEU A 155 -12.97 6.93 31.57
C LEU A 155 -14.02 7.04 32.68
N GLU A 156 -14.33 5.93 33.37
CA GLU A 156 -15.32 5.92 34.46
C GLU A 156 -14.96 6.83 35.65
N LEU A 157 -13.68 7.16 35.81
CA LEU A 157 -13.22 8.09 36.86
C LEU A 157 -13.58 9.55 36.55
N TYR A 158 -13.89 9.87 35.30
CA TYR A 158 -14.14 11.23 34.84
C TYR A 158 -15.59 11.44 34.40
N ILE A 159 -16.24 10.42 33.84
CA ILE A 159 -17.59 10.48 33.29
C ILE A 159 -18.44 9.30 33.75
N ASN A 160 -19.78 9.48 33.75
CA ASN A 160 -20.68 8.37 33.99
C ASN A 160 -20.84 7.55 32.69
N MET A 161 -20.37 6.31 32.70
CA MET A 161 -20.42 5.44 31.51
C MET A 161 -21.85 5.12 31.05
N SER A 162 -22.85 5.24 31.92
CA SER A 162 -24.27 5.11 31.51
C SER A 162 -24.75 6.26 30.60
N ASP A 163 -23.98 7.35 30.49
CA ASP A 163 -24.22 8.44 29.54
C ASP A 163 -23.61 8.19 28.15
N ILE A 164 -22.92 7.06 27.96
CA ILE A 164 -22.32 6.63 26.70
C ILE A 164 -23.20 5.58 26.02
N ILE A 165 -23.60 5.85 24.76
CA ILE A 165 -24.37 4.91 23.93
C ILE A 165 -23.46 3.81 23.40
N LYS A 166 -22.27 4.19 22.95
CA LYS A 166 -21.29 3.26 22.39
C LYS A 166 -19.86 3.78 22.59
N MET A 167 -18.97 2.87 22.95
CA MET A 167 -17.53 3.03 22.93
C MET A 167 -16.95 1.93 22.01
N VAL A 168 -15.97 2.29 21.18
CA VAL A 168 -15.28 1.38 20.25
C VAL A 168 -13.78 1.62 20.36
N ASP A 169 -13.02 0.52 20.25
CA ASP A 169 -11.55 0.47 20.25
C ASP A 169 -10.88 1.09 21.49
N PRO A 170 -11.01 0.49 22.69
CA PRO A 170 -10.16 0.86 23.82
C PRO A 170 -8.66 0.73 23.42
N GLY A 171 -7.85 1.72 23.78
CA GLY A 171 -6.43 1.78 23.43
C GLY A 171 -5.95 3.17 23.08
N ALA A 172 -5.23 3.29 21.97
CA ALA A 172 -4.63 4.55 21.53
C ALA A 172 -5.65 5.54 20.96
N VAL A 173 -6.67 5.06 20.24
CA VAL A 173 -7.72 5.90 19.62
C VAL A 173 -9.08 5.31 19.94
N VAL A 174 -9.87 6.01 20.74
CA VAL A 174 -11.20 5.58 21.17
C VAL A 174 -12.27 6.39 20.46
N SER A 175 -13.25 5.70 19.90
CA SER A 175 -14.45 6.34 19.36
C SER A 175 -15.58 6.31 20.38
N LEU A 176 -16.19 7.47 20.65
CA LEU A 176 -17.19 7.63 21.70
C LEU A 176 -18.47 8.29 21.16
N TRP A 177 -19.62 7.66 21.43
CA TRP A 177 -20.96 8.19 21.14
C TRP A 177 -21.71 8.48 22.44
N PRO A 178 -21.64 9.72 22.96
CA PRO A 178 -22.45 10.16 24.09
C PRO A 178 -23.94 10.23 23.77
N LYS A 179 -24.79 10.15 24.82
CA LYS A 179 -26.16 10.64 24.75
C LYS A 179 -26.16 12.13 24.37
N GLN A 180 -27.06 12.54 23.48
CA GLN A 180 -27.08 13.91 22.94
C GLN A 180 -27.11 14.99 24.04
N ALA A 181 -27.95 14.82 25.06
CA ALA A 181 -28.08 15.75 26.18
C ALA A 181 -26.82 15.84 27.08
N LYS A 182 -25.89 14.90 26.94
CA LYS A 182 -24.67 14.76 27.76
C LYS A 182 -23.39 15.13 27.01
N PHE A 183 -23.49 15.34 25.70
CA PHE A 183 -22.35 15.56 24.81
C PHE A 183 -21.39 16.65 25.32
N GLU A 184 -21.87 17.87 25.56
CA GLU A 184 -21.02 19.00 25.99
C GLU A 184 -20.50 18.84 27.43
N LEU A 185 -21.21 18.09 28.28
CA LEU A 185 -20.71 17.76 29.62
C LEU A 185 -19.53 16.78 29.53
N ILE A 186 -19.69 15.69 28.77
CA ILE A 186 -18.66 14.67 28.58
C ILE A 186 -17.43 15.27 27.89
N TYR A 187 -17.63 16.04 26.81
CA TYR A 187 -16.54 16.72 26.12
C TYR A 187 -15.70 17.58 27.08
N ARG A 188 -16.33 18.46 27.86
CA ARG A 188 -15.61 19.33 28.82
C ARG A 188 -14.87 18.54 29.90
N ARG A 189 -15.48 17.49 30.44
CA ARG A 189 -14.86 16.65 31.49
C ARG A 189 -13.66 15.88 30.98
N LEU A 190 -13.74 15.32 29.77
CA LEU A 190 -12.63 14.57 29.19
C LEU A 190 -11.52 15.48 28.66
N SER A 191 -11.84 16.71 28.21
CA SER A 191 -10.86 17.64 27.65
C SER A 191 -9.82 18.16 28.65
N VAL A 192 -10.05 17.99 29.96
CA VAL A 192 -9.10 18.37 31.01
C VAL A 192 -8.25 17.18 31.51
N VAL A 193 -8.49 15.98 30.99
CA VAL A 193 -7.73 14.79 31.35
C VAL A 193 -6.38 14.82 30.65
N GLY A 194 -5.29 14.70 31.41
CA GLY A 194 -3.94 14.68 30.86
C GLY A 194 -3.65 13.42 30.05
N ASN A 195 -2.63 13.51 29.18
CA ASN A 195 -2.11 12.40 28.38
C ASN A 195 -3.07 11.81 27.33
N MET A 196 -4.12 12.56 27.01
CA MET A 196 -4.93 12.31 25.82
C MET A 196 -5.48 13.64 25.28
N ASN A 197 -5.87 13.62 24.02
CA ASN A 197 -6.62 14.69 23.39
C ASN A 197 -8.04 14.23 23.09
N VAL A 198 -9.00 15.15 23.24
CA VAL A 198 -10.41 14.92 22.96
C VAL A 198 -10.82 15.82 21.82
N TYR A 199 -11.23 15.23 20.70
CA TYR A 199 -11.65 15.98 19.54
C TYR A 199 -13.15 15.80 19.32
N LYS A 200 -13.88 16.91 19.17
CA LYS A 200 -15.12 16.86 18.38
C LYS A 200 -14.74 16.50 16.95
N LYS A 201 -15.64 15.83 16.22
CA LYS A 201 -15.39 15.43 14.82
C LYS A 201 -14.74 16.53 13.95
N GLN A 202 -15.19 17.78 14.06
CA GLN A 202 -14.67 18.90 13.26
C GLN A 202 -13.30 19.41 13.73
N GLU A 203 -12.92 19.14 14.97
CA GLU A 203 -11.66 19.57 15.60
C GLU A 203 -10.51 18.59 15.33
N ILE A 204 -10.82 17.39 14.81
CA ILE A 204 -9.81 16.39 14.46
C ILE A 204 -8.81 17.00 13.46
N PRO A 205 -7.49 16.90 13.72
CA PRO A 205 -6.46 17.52 12.87
C PRO A 205 -6.56 17.13 11.39
N ASP A 206 -6.52 18.12 10.50
CA ASP A 206 -6.62 17.91 9.05
C ASP A 206 -5.54 16.98 8.49
N ARG A 207 -4.35 17.00 9.08
CA ARG A 207 -3.23 16.13 8.67
C ARG A 207 -3.53 14.65 8.80
N TYR A 208 -4.44 14.25 9.70
CA TYR A 208 -4.85 12.84 9.85
C TYR A 208 -5.68 12.36 8.67
N ARG A 209 -6.31 13.27 7.89
CA ARG A 209 -7.22 12.94 6.80
C ARG A 209 -8.35 11.98 7.24
N TYR A 210 -8.71 12.01 8.52
CA TYR A 210 -9.64 11.08 9.15
C TYR A 210 -11.06 11.64 9.30
N LYS A 211 -11.18 12.94 9.67
CA LYS A 211 -12.42 13.58 10.14
C LYS A 211 -13.64 13.48 9.23
N ASN A 212 -13.42 13.34 7.92
CA ASN A 212 -14.48 13.26 6.91
C ASN A 212 -15.07 11.85 6.76
N GLY A 213 -14.53 10.84 7.47
CA GLY A 213 -15.08 9.49 7.44
C GLY A 213 -16.53 9.44 7.95
N LYS A 214 -17.37 8.68 7.24
CA LYS A 214 -18.80 8.51 7.59
C LYS A 214 -19.02 7.84 8.95
N PHE A 215 -18.08 7.01 9.38
CA PHE A 215 -18.16 6.27 10.66
C PHE A 215 -17.41 6.95 11.82
N VAL A 216 -16.77 8.10 11.57
CA VAL A 216 -16.10 8.84 12.64
C VAL A 216 -17.12 9.29 13.67
N SER A 217 -16.83 8.96 14.92
CA SER A 217 -17.63 9.25 16.12
C SER A 217 -17.78 10.76 16.38
N PRO A 218 -18.81 11.17 17.15
CA PRO A 218 -18.96 12.55 17.61
C PRO A 218 -17.76 13.04 18.42
N LEU A 219 -17.23 12.18 19.30
CA LEU A 219 -16.02 12.42 20.07
C LEU A 219 -14.99 11.33 19.78
N THR A 220 -13.78 11.74 19.38
CA THR A 220 -12.62 10.85 19.20
C THR A 220 -11.57 11.20 20.24
N LEU A 221 -11.18 10.22 21.05
CA LEU A 221 -10.11 10.36 22.04
C LEU A 221 -8.82 9.80 21.43
N VAL A 222 -7.72 10.51 21.58
CA VAL A 222 -6.40 10.09 21.09
C VAL A 222 -5.42 10.17 22.25
N ALA A 223 -4.95 9.02 22.72
CA ALA A 223 -3.96 8.92 23.79
C ALA A 223 -2.59 9.42 23.32
N ASP A 224 -1.81 9.99 24.24
CA ASP A 224 -0.40 10.22 24.01
C ASP A 224 0.35 8.87 23.92
N PRO A 225 1.45 8.77 23.15
CA PRO A 225 2.19 7.51 22.99
C PRO A 225 2.55 6.83 24.33
N GLY A 226 2.28 5.53 24.39
CA GLY A 226 2.49 4.68 25.56
C GLY A 226 1.40 4.75 26.64
N TRP A 227 0.40 5.63 26.47
CA TRP A 227 -0.84 5.62 27.27
C TRP A 227 -1.93 4.77 26.62
N PHE A 228 -2.87 4.30 27.43
CA PHE A 228 -3.96 3.45 27.00
C PHE A 228 -5.29 3.92 27.59
N ILE A 229 -6.30 4.17 26.76
CA ILE A 229 -7.63 4.60 27.21
C ILE A 229 -8.57 3.39 27.27
N THR A 230 -9.25 3.22 28.39
CA THR A 230 -10.25 2.16 28.61
C THR A 230 -11.43 2.68 29.43
N GLU A 231 -12.53 1.94 29.45
CA GLU A 231 -13.64 2.21 30.37
C GLU A 231 -13.16 2.11 31.82
N SER A 232 -12.58 0.96 32.17
CA SER A 232 -11.94 0.67 33.46
C SER A 232 -10.82 -0.36 33.28
N LYS A 233 -9.93 -0.49 34.27
CA LYS A 233 -8.83 -1.48 34.24
C LYS A 233 -9.31 -2.93 34.12
N SER A 234 -10.51 -3.23 34.62
CA SER A 234 -11.10 -4.57 34.49
C SER A 234 -11.52 -4.91 33.05
N LYS A 235 -11.65 -3.89 32.18
CA LYS A 235 -12.04 -4.02 30.77
C LYS A 235 -10.85 -3.98 29.81
N LEU A 236 -9.62 -3.94 30.32
CA LEU A 236 -8.43 -3.99 29.49
C LEU A 236 -8.38 -5.30 28.68
N PRO A 237 -7.83 -5.29 27.46
CA PRO A 237 -7.74 -6.48 26.62
C PRO A 237 -6.59 -7.41 27.07
N TYR A 238 -6.77 -8.03 28.24
CA TYR A 238 -5.87 -9.08 28.71
C TYR A 238 -5.86 -10.24 27.70
N TRP A 239 -4.70 -10.85 27.51
CA TRP A 239 -4.54 -11.99 26.62
C TRP A 239 -4.38 -13.29 27.43
N ASN A 240 -4.74 -14.42 26.81
CA ASN A 240 -4.60 -15.72 27.45
C ASN A 240 -3.16 -16.22 27.26
N ASN A 241 -2.39 -16.22 28.36
CA ASN A 241 -1.01 -16.71 28.42
C ASN A 241 -0.90 -18.21 28.73
N GLY A 242 -2.02 -18.94 28.66
CA GLY A 242 -2.07 -20.40 28.84
C GLY A 242 -2.40 -20.87 30.26
N THR A 243 -2.70 -19.97 31.21
CA THR A 243 -2.96 -20.33 32.62
C THR A 243 -4.45 -20.35 33.00
N GLY A 244 -5.36 -20.21 32.03
CA GLY A 244 -6.81 -20.20 32.27
C GLY A 244 -7.47 -18.94 31.74
N GLU A 245 -8.05 -18.13 32.63
CA GLU A 245 -8.61 -16.83 32.26
C GLU A 245 -7.53 -15.89 31.70
N ALA A 246 -7.93 -14.98 30.83
CA ALA A 246 -7.02 -14.02 30.23
C ALA A 246 -6.52 -13.03 31.29
N GLN A 247 -5.27 -13.22 31.72
CA GLN A 247 -4.60 -12.38 32.73
C GLN A 247 -3.31 -11.75 32.20
N GLY A 248 -2.89 -12.09 30.98
CA GLY A 248 -1.68 -11.56 30.35
C GLY A 248 -1.82 -10.07 30.07
N TRP A 249 -0.88 -9.28 30.55
CA TRP A 249 -0.83 -7.85 30.26
C TRP A 249 -0.23 -7.61 28.89
N GLN A 250 -0.77 -6.62 28.18
CA GLN A 250 -0.20 -6.14 26.94
C GLN A 250 1.02 -5.26 27.26
N GLN A 251 2.10 -5.43 26.51
CA GLN A 251 3.38 -4.73 26.66
C GLN A 251 3.67 -3.79 25.49
N GLY A 252 3.04 -4.05 24.33
CA GLY A 252 3.09 -3.16 23.17
C GLY A 252 1.69 -2.79 22.67
N TRP A 253 1.57 -1.62 22.06
CA TRP A 253 0.34 -1.18 21.39
C TRP A 253 0.63 -0.24 20.22
N HIS A 254 -0.37 -0.05 19.36
CA HIS A 254 -0.30 0.81 18.19
C HIS A 254 -1.60 1.58 17.98
N GLY A 255 -1.64 2.43 16.95
CA GLY A 255 -2.79 3.27 16.61
C GLY A 255 -2.66 4.72 17.06
N TYR A 256 -1.54 5.09 17.69
CA TYR A 256 -1.21 6.47 18.05
C TYR A 256 -1.04 7.36 16.82
N ASP A 257 -0.68 8.63 17.05
CA ASP A 257 -0.33 9.59 16.00
C ASP A 257 0.59 8.96 14.94
N ASN A 258 0.15 8.99 13.69
CA ASN A 258 0.84 8.36 12.56
C ASN A 258 2.20 9.00 12.23
N GLU A 259 2.53 10.15 12.81
CA GLU A 259 3.86 10.78 12.72
C GLU A 259 4.78 10.41 13.90
N PHE A 260 4.27 9.72 14.93
CA PHE A 260 5.11 9.20 16.01
C PHE A 260 6.08 8.15 15.46
N VAL A 261 7.35 8.25 15.85
CA VAL A 261 8.44 7.48 15.22
C VAL A 261 8.23 5.97 15.29
N ASP A 262 7.67 5.48 16.39
CA ASP A 262 7.41 4.06 16.57
C ASP A 262 6.20 3.57 15.77
N MET A 263 5.34 4.44 15.25
CA MET A 263 4.22 4.06 14.37
C MET A 263 4.63 3.87 12.92
N ARG A 264 5.91 4.10 12.59
CA ARG A 264 6.44 3.90 11.24
C ARG A 264 6.46 2.42 10.89
N GLY A 265 5.81 2.06 9.78
CA GLY A 265 5.98 0.77 9.14
C GLY A 265 7.24 0.70 8.27
N PHE A 266 7.40 -0.41 7.55
CA PHE A 266 8.46 -0.59 6.56
C PHE A 266 7.92 -0.80 5.15
N PHE A 267 8.78 -0.59 4.15
CA PHE A 267 8.53 -0.89 2.74
C PHE A 267 9.82 -1.38 2.09
N LEU A 268 9.75 -2.52 1.41
CA LEU A 268 10.81 -3.14 0.64
C LEU A 268 10.23 -3.59 -0.70
N ALA A 269 11.00 -3.47 -1.77
CA ALA A 269 10.57 -3.97 -3.07
C ALA A 269 11.76 -4.51 -3.87
N GLN A 270 11.52 -5.55 -4.65
CA GLN A 270 12.51 -6.21 -5.49
C GLN A 270 11.83 -6.73 -6.76
N GLY A 271 12.49 -6.63 -7.91
CA GLY A 271 11.96 -7.19 -9.15
C GLY A 271 12.57 -6.56 -10.41
N PRO A 272 12.06 -6.94 -11.60
CA PRO A 272 12.47 -6.36 -12.86
C PRO A 272 12.21 -4.85 -12.93
N ASP A 273 11.10 -4.36 -12.37
CA ASP A 273 10.71 -2.94 -12.47
C ASP A 273 11.44 -2.05 -11.45
N PHE A 274 11.96 -2.62 -10.35
CA PHE A 274 12.62 -1.85 -9.29
C PHE A 274 14.13 -1.69 -9.51
N LYS A 275 14.66 -0.53 -9.13
CA LYS A 275 16.12 -0.30 -9.06
C LYS A 275 16.75 -1.22 -8.01
N LYS A 276 17.95 -1.71 -8.31
CA LYS A 276 18.73 -2.56 -7.39
C LYS A 276 19.51 -1.69 -6.41
N ASN A 277 19.68 -2.16 -5.18
CA ASN A 277 20.51 -1.53 -4.13
C ASN A 277 20.17 -0.05 -3.86
N LEU A 278 18.89 0.33 -4.00
CA LEU A 278 18.43 1.68 -3.71
C LEU A 278 17.90 1.76 -2.28
N ARG A 279 18.47 2.65 -1.48
CA ARG A 279 17.87 3.10 -0.22
C ARG A 279 17.01 4.33 -0.50
N ALA A 280 15.71 4.12 -0.59
CA ALA A 280 14.76 5.20 -0.81
C ALA A 280 14.61 6.10 0.43
N GLY A 281 14.23 7.35 0.21
CA GLY A 281 13.68 8.21 1.24
C GLY A 281 12.30 7.73 1.72
N PRO A 282 11.79 8.26 2.85
CA PRO A 282 10.49 7.86 3.39
C PRO A 282 9.34 8.13 2.42
N ILE A 283 8.36 7.22 2.40
CA ILE A 283 7.10 7.34 1.65
C ILE A 283 5.91 7.23 2.60
N ARG A 284 4.70 7.51 2.11
CA ARG A 284 3.46 7.28 2.85
C ARG A 284 2.75 6.05 2.31
N VAL A 285 1.96 5.38 3.16
CA VAL A 285 1.20 4.17 2.76
C VAL A 285 0.30 4.42 1.54
N VAL A 286 -0.26 5.64 1.41
CA VAL A 286 -1.08 6.05 0.27
C VAL A 286 -0.32 6.07 -1.07
N ASP A 287 1.01 6.14 -1.04
CA ASP A 287 1.84 6.15 -2.25
C ASP A 287 2.01 4.76 -2.86
N VAL A 288 1.87 3.71 -2.03
CA VAL A 288 2.12 2.32 -2.40
C VAL A 288 1.16 1.84 -3.49
N TYR A 289 -0.11 2.31 -3.48
CA TYR A 289 -1.10 1.95 -4.50
C TYR A 289 -0.62 2.27 -5.92
N ASN A 290 -0.02 3.44 -6.14
CA ASN A 290 0.47 3.83 -7.46
C ASN A 290 1.64 2.95 -7.92
N LEU A 291 2.55 2.57 -7.01
CA LEU A 291 3.61 1.62 -7.33
C LEU A 291 3.06 0.26 -7.74
N MET A 292 2.10 -0.27 -6.97
CA MET A 292 1.47 -1.57 -7.28
C MET A 292 0.75 -1.53 -8.63
N CYS A 293 -0.04 -0.49 -8.90
CA CYS A 293 -0.70 -0.33 -10.20
C CYS A 293 0.31 -0.29 -11.35
N HIS A 294 1.41 0.43 -11.18
CA HIS A 294 2.48 0.50 -12.18
C HIS A 294 3.12 -0.86 -12.46
N THR A 295 3.52 -1.61 -11.41
CA THR A 295 4.17 -2.93 -11.58
C THR A 295 3.22 -4.00 -12.11
N LEU A 296 1.92 -3.84 -11.88
CA LEU A 296 0.87 -4.72 -12.41
C LEU A 296 0.38 -4.33 -13.81
N GLY A 297 0.87 -3.20 -14.35
CA GLY A 297 0.46 -2.70 -15.67
C GLY A 297 -1.01 -2.30 -15.75
N ILE A 298 -1.58 -1.80 -14.65
CA ILE A 298 -2.98 -1.33 -14.60
C ILE A 298 -3.03 0.17 -14.35
N GLN A 299 -4.09 0.82 -14.84
CA GLN A 299 -4.33 2.23 -14.56
C GLN A 299 -4.76 2.41 -13.09
N ALA A 300 -4.05 3.28 -12.37
CA ALA A 300 -4.43 3.67 -11.02
C ALA A 300 -5.74 4.48 -11.04
N LEU A 301 -6.69 4.13 -10.18
CA LEU A 301 -7.85 4.98 -9.90
C LEU A 301 -7.41 6.26 -9.16
N PRO A 302 -8.21 7.35 -9.20
CA PRO A 302 -7.92 8.56 -8.43
C PRO A 302 -7.69 8.23 -6.95
N ASN A 303 -6.53 8.64 -6.42
CA ASN A 303 -6.09 8.32 -5.06
C ASN A 303 -5.26 9.47 -4.49
N ASN A 304 -4.89 9.38 -3.21
CA ASN A 304 -4.15 10.43 -2.50
C ASN A 304 -2.63 10.25 -2.49
N GLY A 305 -2.12 9.22 -3.18
CA GLY A 305 -0.69 8.98 -3.33
C GLY A 305 -0.01 10.04 -4.20
N SER A 306 1.25 10.31 -3.92
CA SER A 306 2.08 11.23 -4.70
C SER A 306 3.11 10.45 -5.49
N TRP A 307 2.95 10.44 -6.81
CA TRP A 307 3.85 9.72 -7.72
C TRP A 307 5.31 10.17 -7.61
N SER A 308 5.55 11.47 -7.45
CA SER A 308 6.89 12.05 -7.34
C SER A 308 7.68 11.55 -6.11
N ARG A 309 7.01 11.00 -5.08
CA ARG A 309 7.68 10.39 -3.92
C ARG A 309 8.20 8.98 -4.18
N VAL A 310 7.71 8.31 -5.22
CA VAL A 310 7.96 6.87 -5.43
C VAL A 310 8.55 6.54 -6.80
N GLU A 311 8.32 7.36 -7.82
CA GLU A 311 8.69 7.02 -9.21
C GLU A 311 10.19 6.73 -9.40
N TYR A 312 11.04 7.40 -8.63
CA TYR A 312 12.49 7.22 -8.73
C TYR A 312 12.95 5.85 -8.22
N MET A 313 12.09 5.07 -7.54
CA MET A 313 12.37 3.69 -7.14
C MET A 313 12.37 2.73 -8.34
N LEU A 314 11.68 3.10 -9.42
CA LEU A 314 11.52 2.27 -10.61
C LEU A 314 12.67 2.49 -11.59
N ARG A 315 13.00 1.45 -12.37
CA ARG A 315 13.99 1.56 -13.45
C ARG A 315 13.44 2.46 -14.55
N ARG A 316 14.29 3.34 -15.07
CA ARG A 316 13.97 4.08 -16.31
C ARG A 316 13.97 3.07 -17.46
N GLY A 317 12.77 2.65 -17.86
CA GLY A 317 12.59 1.63 -18.89
C GLY A 317 11.14 1.26 -19.20
N VAL A 318 10.16 1.66 -18.38
CA VAL A 318 8.74 1.38 -18.65
C VAL A 318 7.90 2.62 -18.37
N SER A 319 8.11 3.67 -19.15
CA SER A 319 7.09 4.71 -19.29
C SER A 319 6.06 4.21 -20.30
N GLY A 320 4.99 3.58 -19.81
CA GLY A 320 3.67 3.64 -20.45
C GLY A 320 3.02 5.01 -20.27
N GLY A 321 3.81 6.07 -20.38
CA GLY A 321 3.33 7.44 -20.44
C GLY A 321 3.39 7.84 -21.90
N ASP A 322 2.23 8.21 -22.45
CA ASP A 322 2.09 8.83 -23.76
C ASP A 322 3.21 9.85 -23.97
N ARG A 323 4.20 9.47 -24.78
CA ARG A 323 4.99 10.48 -25.48
C ARG A 323 4.01 11.14 -26.44
N PRO A 324 3.81 12.48 -26.42
CA PRO A 324 3.19 13.12 -27.57
C PRO A 324 4.04 12.72 -28.75
N SER A 325 3.43 11.99 -29.68
CA SER A 325 4.11 11.38 -30.80
C SER A 325 4.98 12.44 -31.47
N THR A 326 6.26 12.11 -31.62
CA THR A 326 7.25 12.92 -32.38
C THR A 326 6.79 13.21 -33.80
N LEU A 327 5.71 12.56 -34.26
CA LEU A 327 4.96 12.88 -35.47
C LEU A 327 4.41 14.31 -35.46
N PHE A 328 3.94 14.87 -34.34
CA PHE A 328 3.39 16.24 -34.33
C PHE A 328 4.48 17.31 -34.55
N SER A 329 5.69 17.09 -34.03
CA SER A 329 6.82 18.00 -34.25
C SER A 329 7.35 17.92 -35.69
N CYS A 330 7.40 16.72 -36.27
CA CYS A 330 7.80 16.54 -37.67
C CYS A 330 6.76 17.10 -38.65
N VAL A 331 5.45 16.94 -38.37
CA VAL A 331 4.38 17.49 -39.21
C VAL A 331 4.34 19.01 -39.12
N LEU A 332 4.49 19.59 -37.92
CA LEU A 332 4.56 21.06 -37.77
C LEU A 332 5.82 21.62 -38.46
N GLY A 333 6.96 20.94 -38.34
CA GLY A 333 8.19 21.28 -39.06
C GLY A 333 8.04 21.23 -40.58
N LEU A 334 7.39 20.19 -41.12
CA LEU A 334 7.11 20.04 -42.55
C LEU A 334 6.12 21.10 -43.06
N VAL A 335 5.08 21.42 -42.29
CA VAL A 335 4.10 22.47 -42.65
C VAL A 335 4.78 23.85 -42.66
N LEU A 336 5.63 24.16 -41.68
CA LEU A 336 6.39 25.41 -41.64
C LEU A 336 7.42 25.51 -42.79
N LEU A 337 8.04 24.39 -43.17
CA LEU A 337 8.97 24.34 -44.31
C LEU A 337 8.24 24.51 -45.65
N LEU A 338 7.05 23.93 -45.79
CA LEU A 338 6.22 24.09 -46.98
C LEU A 338 5.67 25.53 -47.11
N LEU A 339 5.31 26.16 -46.00
CA LEU A 339 4.88 27.57 -45.97
C LEU A 339 6.03 28.53 -46.30
N SER A 340 7.26 28.26 -45.83
CA SER A 340 8.43 29.07 -46.19
C SER A 340 8.83 28.91 -47.66
N LEU A 341 8.73 27.70 -48.22
CA LEU A 341 8.94 27.44 -49.64
C LEU A 341 7.85 28.07 -50.53
N GLN A 342 6.60 28.13 -50.06
CA GLN A 342 5.52 28.86 -50.76
C GLN A 342 5.72 30.38 -50.67
N GLY A 343 6.19 30.91 -49.54
CA GLY A 343 6.57 32.32 -49.40
C GLY A 343 7.73 32.72 -50.32
N LEU A 344 8.75 31.86 -50.43
CA LEU A 344 9.87 32.04 -51.36
C LEU A 344 9.43 31.94 -52.83
N ARG A 345 8.48 31.05 -53.17
CA ARG A 345 7.85 31.03 -54.51
C ARG A 345 7.01 32.28 -54.77
N GLY A 346 6.31 32.81 -53.77
CA GLY A 346 5.58 34.07 -53.89
C GLY A 346 6.50 35.26 -54.16
N LEU A 347 7.63 35.34 -53.46
CA LEU A 347 8.66 36.36 -53.68
C LEU A 347 9.37 36.19 -55.03
N TRP A 348 9.66 34.95 -55.45
CA TRP A 348 10.18 34.67 -56.79
C TRP A 348 9.19 35.08 -57.89
N ASN A 349 7.90 34.80 -57.71
CA ASN A 349 6.86 35.18 -58.67
C ASN A 349 6.62 36.70 -58.69
N LEU A 350 6.80 37.41 -57.57
CA LEU A 350 6.80 38.89 -57.53
C LEU A 350 8.01 39.49 -58.24
N CYS A 351 9.19 38.89 -58.11
CA CYS A 351 10.38 39.27 -58.89
C CYS A 351 10.22 38.97 -60.39
N GLN A 352 9.50 37.90 -60.76
CA GLN A 352 9.20 37.56 -62.16
C GLN A 352 8.06 38.44 -62.74
N ALA A 353 7.09 38.86 -61.91
CA ALA A 353 5.98 39.72 -62.32
C ALA A 353 6.38 41.18 -62.57
N GLN A 354 7.52 41.63 -62.03
CA GLN A 354 8.16 42.89 -62.46
C GLN A 354 9.05 42.71 -63.72
N GLY A 355 9.29 41.47 -64.17
CA GLY A 355 10.22 41.15 -65.25
C GLY A 355 9.61 40.73 -66.58
N ASN A 356 8.31 40.39 -66.68
CA ASN A 356 7.71 39.94 -67.94
C ASN A 356 6.22 40.32 -68.06
N ASN A 357 5.98 41.59 -68.39
CA ASN A 357 5.04 41.89 -69.46
C ASN A 357 5.56 41.14 -70.70
N TYR A 358 4.89 40.10 -71.19
CA TYR A 358 4.83 39.66 -72.60
C TYR A 358 4.21 38.25 -72.71
N MET A 359 3.02 38.20 -73.32
CA MET A 359 2.49 37.13 -74.20
C MET A 359 1.91 35.80 -73.63
N ASN A 360 0.58 35.69 -73.82
CA ASN A 360 -0.27 34.57 -74.29
C ASN A 360 -0.26 33.20 -73.56
N LYS A 361 -1.38 32.72 -72.99
CA LYS A 361 -2.70 32.27 -73.53
C LYS A 361 -2.74 30.78 -73.95
N TYR A 362 -3.51 30.03 -73.15
CA TYR A 362 -4.37 28.86 -73.46
C TYR A 362 -3.77 27.55 -74.01
N SER A 363 -3.90 26.45 -73.24
CA SER A 363 -4.94 25.40 -73.43
C SER A 363 -4.53 24.03 -72.82
N ARG A 364 -5.49 23.39 -72.13
CA ARG A 364 -5.58 21.97 -71.68
C ARG A 364 -5.66 21.00 -72.89
N PRO A 365 -5.50 19.63 -72.81
CA PRO A 365 -6.30 18.66 -72.01
C PRO A 365 -5.56 17.32 -71.66
N PRO A 366 -6.19 16.11 -71.53
CA PRO A 366 -6.99 15.60 -70.39
C PRO A 366 -6.60 14.17 -69.87
N SER A 367 -7.40 13.71 -68.88
CA SER A 367 -7.73 12.36 -68.35
C SER A 367 -7.29 11.05 -69.05
N SER A 368 -6.98 9.99 -68.28
CA SER A 368 -7.92 8.89 -67.92
C SER A 368 -7.22 7.66 -67.27
N HIS A 369 -7.90 7.04 -66.28
CA HIS A 369 -8.08 5.59 -65.95
C HIS A 369 -7.00 4.54 -66.33
N GLN A 370 -6.64 3.53 -65.52
CA GLN A 370 -7.42 2.40 -64.94
C GLN A 370 -6.43 1.56 -64.07
N GLY A 371 -6.79 0.96 -62.94
CA GLY A 371 -7.09 -0.49 -62.87
C GLY A 371 -6.40 -1.20 -61.68
N LYS A 372 -7.17 -2.05 -60.98
CA LYS A 372 -6.91 -2.92 -59.80
C LYS A 372 -5.82 -4.03 -60.03
N PRO A 373 -5.36 -4.89 -59.07
CA PRO A 373 -6.11 -5.47 -57.94
C PRO A 373 -5.38 -5.88 -56.61
N THR A 374 -6.23 -6.23 -55.63
CA THR A 374 -6.16 -7.09 -54.42
C THR A 374 -4.84 -7.70 -53.90
N SER A 375 -4.64 -7.62 -52.58
CA SER A 375 -4.31 -8.80 -51.73
C SER A 375 -4.54 -8.53 -50.23
N SER A 376 -4.97 -9.58 -49.53
CA SER A 376 -5.16 -9.71 -48.09
C SER A 376 -3.83 -9.81 -47.32
N THR A 377 -3.80 -9.35 -46.07
CA THR A 377 -3.18 -10.09 -44.95
C THR A 377 -3.49 -9.44 -43.59
N SER A 378 -3.84 -10.31 -42.65
CA SER A 378 -4.05 -10.08 -41.23
C SER A 378 -2.77 -9.64 -40.50
N SER A 379 -2.82 -8.57 -39.72
CA SER A 379 -1.76 -8.23 -38.76
C SER A 379 -2.13 -8.79 -37.38
N HIS A 380 -1.34 -9.77 -36.93
CA HIS A 380 -1.30 -10.21 -35.54
C HIS A 380 -0.90 -9.05 -34.63
N ALA A 381 -1.66 -8.82 -33.56
CA ALA A 381 -1.22 -8.03 -32.42
C ALA A 381 -0.20 -8.84 -31.61
N PRO A 382 0.91 -8.25 -31.14
CA PRO A 382 1.84 -8.94 -30.26
C PRO A 382 1.19 -9.22 -28.90
N PRO A 383 1.58 -10.30 -28.21
CA PRO A 383 1.03 -10.64 -26.91
C PRO A 383 1.40 -9.58 -25.88
N HIS A 384 0.41 -9.15 -25.08
CA HIS A 384 0.64 -8.39 -23.87
C HIS A 384 1.54 -9.19 -22.93
N GLU A 385 2.73 -8.67 -22.58
CA GLU A 385 3.54 -9.19 -21.48
C GLU A 385 2.72 -9.08 -20.18
N THR A 386 2.26 -10.23 -19.67
CA THR A 386 1.59 -10.33 -18.38
C THR A 386 2.61 -10.10 -17.27
N ARG A 387 2.64 -8.89 -16.71
CA ARG A 387 3.47 -8.57 -15.54
C ARG A 387 2.80 -9.11 -14.28
N THR A 388 3.55 -9.88 -13.49
CA THR A 388 3.05 -10.44 -12.23
C THR A 388 3.68 -9.76 -11.02
N SER A 389 2.93 -9.61 -9.93
CA SER A 389 3.45 -9.07 -8.66
C SER A 389 2.99 -9.88 -7.44
N VAL A 390 3.90 -10.09 -6.48
CA VAL A 390 3.60 -10.58 -5.12
C VAL A 390 3.58 -9.39 -4.19
N ILE A 391 2.54 -9.31 -3.38
CA ILE A 391 2.50 -8.41 -2.23
C ILE A 391 2.52 -9.28 -0.97
N MET A 392 3.57 -9.13 -0.18
CA MET A 392 3.60 -9.67 1.18
C MET A 392 3.39 -8.53 2.16
N LYS A 393 2.36 -8.65 2.99
CA LYS A 393 2.14 -7.74 4.09
C LYS A 393 2.43 -8.48 5.39
N THR A 394 3.45 -8.05 6.11
CA THR A 394 3.64 -8.47 7.50
C THR A 394 3.27 -7.30 8.38
N SER A 395 2.70 -7.57 9.54
CA SER A 395 2.62 -6.54 10.57
C SER A 395 4.01 -6.30 11.16
N HIS A 396 4.46 -5.04 11.18
CA HIS A 396 5.74 -4.55 11.73
C HIS A 396 7.05 -5.13 11.18
N ILE A 397 8.08 -4.29 11.09
CA ILE A 397 9.48 -4.61 11.37
C ILE A 397 10.06 -3.29 11.87
N GLN A 398 10.27 -3.15 13.18
CA GLN A 398 11.07 -2.04 13.68
C GLN A 398 12.53 -2.39 13.36
N VAL A 399 13.07 -1.88 12.26
CA VAL A 399 14.51 -1.99 11.95
C VAL A 399 15.26 -1.10 12.92
N TYR A 400 15.42 -1.55 14.17
CA TYR A 400 16.45 -1.02 15.05
C TYR A 400 17.78 -1.31 14.37
N ARG A 401 18.55 -0.24 14.13
CA ARG A 401 19.94 -0.21 13.63
C ARG A 401 20.70 -1.54 13.80
N GLN A 402 20.45 -2.49 12.92
CA GLN A 402 21.30 -3.61 12.61
C GLN A 402 21.06 -3.89 11.13
N ASN A 403 22.16 -3.92 10.40
CA ASN A 403 22.19 -4.07 8.96
C ASN A 403 21.46 -5.35 8.54
N LEU A 404 20.18 -5.24 8.15
CA LEU A 404 19.56 -6.18 7.22
C LEU A 404 20.22 -5.95 5.85
N LEU A 405 21.47 -6.38 5.74
CA LEU A 405 22.14 -6.56 4.47
C LEU A 405 21.61 -7.87 3.91
N ILE A 406 20.63 -7.78 3.01
CA ILE A 406 20.38 -8.84 2.04
C ILE A 406 21.57 -8.81 1.07
N GLN A 407 22.71 -9.34 1.53
CA GLN A 407 23.83 -9.66 0.66
C GLN A 407 23.78 -11.16 0.39
N GLY A 408 23.69 -11.48 -0.91
CA GLY A 408 23.83 -12.84 -1.38
C GLY A 408 25.14 -13.44 -0.87
N SER A 409 25.04 -14.64 -0.32
CA SER A 409 26.13 -15.52 0.11
C SER A 409 27.05 -14.98 1.22
N LYS A 410 27.02 -15.71 2.35
CA LYS A 410 27.86 -15.64 3.56
C LYS A 410 27.40 -14.66 4.63
N THR A 411 26.72 -15.23 5.62
CA THR A 411 26.38 -14.58 6.90
C THR A 411 27.64 -14.45 7.74
N THR A 412 27.97 -13.25 8.19
CA THR A 412 28.90 -13.02 9.30
C THR A 412 28.23 -12.04 10.26
N ALA A 413 27.93 -12.48 11.47
CA ALA A 413 27.36 -11.63 12.50
C ALA A 413 28.49 -10.82 13.16
N LEU A 414 28.47 -9.51 12.99
CA LEU A 414 29.34 -8.58 13.71
C LEU A 414 28.58 -8.05 14.93
N VAL A 415 28.96 -8.52 16.12
CA VAL A 415 28.51 -7.96 17.39
C VAL A 415 29.54 -6.94 17.86
N THR A 416 29.15 -5.66 17.91
CA THR A 416 29.95 -4.62 18.56
C THR A 416 29.34 -4.28 19.91
N ALA A 417 30.03 -4.63 20.99
CA ALA A 417 29.83 -4.07 22.32
C ALA A 417 31.14 -3.39 22.75
N GLY A 418 31.09 -2.10 23.08
CA GLY A 418 32.18 -1.43 23.79
C GLY A 418 33.52 -1.30 23.06
N GLY A 419 33.54 -0.77 21.83
CA GLY A 419 34.70 -0.04 21.31
C GLY A 419 36.06 -0.76 21.18
N ARG A 420 36.13 -2.10 21.16
CA ARG A 420 37.34 -2.84 20.78
C ARG A 420 37.01 -4.06 19.92
N THR A 421 37.62 -4.14 18.75
CA THR A 421 37.50 -5.24 17.79
C THR A 421 38.50 -6.35 18.16
N ALA A 422 38.04 -7.58 18.31
CA ALA A 422 38.90 -8.76 18.29
C ALA A 422 38.24 -9.82 17.39
N CYS A 423 38.95 -10.25 16.35
CA CYS A 423 38.56 -11.38 15.51
C CYS A 423 38.89 -12.69 16.24
N ALA A 424 37.89 -13.53 16.48
CA ALA A 424 38.10 -14.94 16.74
C ALA A 424 37.28 -15.74 15.72
N TRP A 425 37.98 -16.59 14.97
CA TRP A 425 37.41 -17.49 13.97
C TRP A 425 36.83 -18.73 14.66
N LEU A 426 35.55 -19.03 14.40
CA LEU A 426 35.00 -20.39 14.41
C LEU A 426 34.08 -20.55 13.20
#